data_AF-A0A6B3EMA6-F1
#
_entry.id   AF-A0A6B3EMA6-F1
#
_cell.length_a   1.000
_cell.length_b   1.000
_cell.length_c   1.000
_cell.angle_alpha   90.00
_cell.angle_beta   90.00
_cell.angle_gamma   90.00
#
_symmetry.space_group_name_H-M   'P 1'
#
loop_
_entity.id
_entity.type
_entity.pdbx_description
1 polymer ?
#
loop_
_entity_poly.entity_id
_entity_poly.type
_entity_poly.pdbx_seq_one_letter_code
_entity_poly.pdbx_strand_id
1 'polypeptide(L)'
;MMSAADVLSVLSVLRAAGTDVVIAGGWGIDALIGAETRSHRDLDLLHREEQEPALIAALAAVGYAQTLDWRPARFVLSHPAGPEIDLHPLRFAPDGSALQSSLDPQEPFRYPAECFVNGTIGGTRVRCISVRQQIEFHQGYEPGPADLHDMARLRAEFGVTTHF
;
A
#
# COMPACT_ATOMS: atom_id res chain seq x y z
N MET A 1 16.80 -2.63 -1.51
CA MET A 1 16.08 -1.46 -2.04
C MET A 1 15.28 -1.96 -3.22
N MET A 2 13.99 -1.64 -3.24
CA MET A 2 13.05 -2.10 -4.26
C MET A 2 13.06 -1.12 -5.44
N SER A 3 13.01 -1.62 -6.67
CA SER A 3 12.86 -0.82 -7.88
C SER A 3 11.42 -0.79 -8.36
N ALA A 4 11.08 0.17 -9.23
CA ALA A 4 9.78 0.20 -9.91
C ALA A 4 9.48 -1.11 -10.67
N ALA A 5 10.51 -1.75 -11.25
CA ALA A 5 10.34 -3.03 -11.94
C ALA A 5 9.95 -4.16 -10.98
N ASP A 6 10.50 -4.17 -9.76
CA ASP A 6 10.14 -5.16 -8.73
C ASP A 6 8.68 -4.99 -8.31
N VAL A 7 8.23 -3.75 -8.12
CA VAL A 7 6.82 -3.43 -7.80
C VAL A 7 5.91 -3.96 -8.91
N LEU A 8 6.20 -3.61 -10.16
CA LEU A 8 5.37 -4.00 -11.29
C LEU A 8 5.36 -5.52 -11.51
N SER A 9 6.45 -6.22 -11.20
CA SER A 9 6.52 -7.69 -11.22
C SER A 9 5.55 -8.31 -10.20
N VAL A 10 5.56 -7.82 -8.96
CA VAL A 10 4.61 -8.25 -7.90
C VAL A 10 3.16 -7.98 -8.32
N LEU A 11 2.86 -6.78 -8.81
CA LEU A 11 1.51 -6.43 -9.26
C LEU A 11 1.04 -7.28 -10.45
N SER A 12 1.96 -7.70 -11.32
CA SER A 12 1.66 -8.59 -12.45
C SER A 12 1.25 -9.99 -11.98
N VAL A 13 1.98 -10.55 -11.02
CA VAL A 13 1.65 -11.84 -10.39
C VAL A 13 0.25 -11.81 -9.77
N LEU A 14 -0.03 -10.76 -8.99
CA LEU A 14 -1.31 -10.58 -8.31
C LEU A 14 -2.47 -10.37 -9.28
N ARG A 15 -2.25 -9.60 -10.35
CA ARG A 15 -3.25 -9.42 -11.42
C ARG A 15 -3.54 -10.72 -12.15
N ALA A 16 -2.51 -11.53 -12.45
CA ALA A 16 -2.69 -12.82 -13.11
C ALA A 16 -3.50 -13.81 -12.24
N ALA A 17 -3.44 -13.67 -10.92
CA ALA A 17 -4.25 -14.43 -9.98
C ALA A 17 -5.68 -13.89 -9.79
N GLY A 18 -6.06 -12.81 -10.49
CA GLY A 18 -7.38 -12.19 -10.36
C GLY A 18 -7.59 -11.43 -9.05
N THR A 19 -6.51 -10.99 -8.41
CA THR A 19 -6.57 -10.23 -7.15
C THR A 19 -6.47 -8.72 -7.40
N ASP A 20 -7.29 -7.97 -6.67
CA ASP A 20 -7.40 -6.53 -6.78
C ASP A 20 -6.66 -5.87 -5.62
N VAL A 21 -5.48 -5.30 -5.91
CA VAL A 21 -4.68 -4.58 -4.90
C VAL A 21 -4.67 -3.07 -5.13
N VAL A 22 -4.45 -2.33 -4.04
CA VAL A 22 -4.26 -0.87 -4.03
C VAL A 22 -2.97 -0.59 -3.28
N ILE A 23 -2.09 0.23 -3.86
CA ILE A 23 -0.81 0.58 -3.26
C ILE A 23 -1.01 1.70 -2.22
N ALA A 24 -0.41 1.53 -1.04
CA ALA A 24 -0.31 2.55 -0.01
C ALA A 24 1.17 2.86 0.28
N GLY A 25 1.44 3.60 1.36
CA GLY A 25 2.80 3.90 1.81
C GLY A 25 3.65 4.64 0.78
N GLY A 26 4.97 4.45 0.87
CA GLY A 26 5.96 5.17 0.06
C GLY A 26 5.78 4.97 -1.44
N TRP A 27 5.58 3.73 -1.90
CA TRP A 27 5.30 3.47 -3.31
C TRP A 27 3.97 4.07 -3.79
N GLY A 28 2.98 4.17 -2.91
CA GLY A 28 1.73 4.85 -3.21
C GLY A 28 1.94 6.36 -3.39
N ILE A 29 2.81 6.97 -2.59
CA ILE A 29 3.17 8.39 -2.69
C ILE A 29 3.93 8.65 -3.99
N ASP A 30 4.94 7.82 -4.30
CA ASP A 30 5.69 7.93 -5.56
C ASP A 30 4.81 7.66 -6.78
N ALA A 31 3.80 6.79 -6.65
CA ALA A 31 2.80 6.60 -7.71
C ALA A 31 1.97 7.87 -7.95
N LEU A 32 1.56 8.58 -6.90
CA LEU A 32 0.81 9.84 -7.03
C LEU A 32 1.66 10.92 -7.70
N ILE A 33 2.94 11.03 -7.31
CA ILE A 33 3.89 11.99 -7.87
C ILE A 33 4.30 11.61 -9.30
N GLY A 34 4.30 10.32 -9.62
CA GLY A 34 4.74 9.80 -10.92
C GLY A 34 6.27 9.68 -11.06
N ALA A 35 7.01 9.72 -9.94
CA ALA A 35 8.46 9.59 -9.90
C ALA A 35 8.91 8.88 -8.62
N GLU A 36 10.00 8.12 -8.70
CA GLU A 36 10.65 7.53 -7.52
C GLU A 36 11.42 8.64 -6.77
N THR A 37 10.96 9.02 -5.58
CA THR A 37 11.50 10.19 -4.84
C THR A 37 12.55 9.80 -3.80
N ARG A 38 12.55 8.54 -3.38
CA ARG A 38 13.52 7.93 -2.47
C ARG A 38 13.57 6.42 -2.68
N SER A 39 14.53 5.77 -2.05
CA SER A 39 14.55 4.31 -2.00
C SER A 39 13.49 3.74 -1.06
N HIS A 40 12.86 2.64 -1.48
CA HIS A 40 11.86 1.90 -0.70
C HIS A 40 12.39 0.52 -0.29
N ARG A 41 11.95 0.03 0.87
CA ARG A 41 12.34 -1.30 1.40
C ARG A 41 11.23 -2.34 1.27
N ASP A 42 10.00 -1.87 1.27
CA ASP A 42 8.76 -2.60 1.36
C ASP A 42 7.75 -2.11 0.30
N LEU A 43 6.66 -2.85 0.17
CA LEU A 43 5.50 -2.51 -0.63
C LEU A 43 4.23 -2.76 0.19
N ASP A 44 3.52 -1.69 0.54
CA ASP A 44 2.21 -1.77 1.21
C ASP A 44 1.09 -2.00 0.18
N LEU A 45 0.41 -3.15 0.29
CA LEU A 45 -0.72 -3.53 -0.54
C LEU A 45 -1.98 -3.72 0.29
N LEU A 46 -2.99 -2.90 -0.02
CA LEU A 46 -4.34 -3.11 0.44
C LEU A 46 -5.03 -4.11 -0.49
N HIS A 47 -5.66 -5.15 0.06
CA HIS A 47 -6.37 -6.17 -0.72
C HIS A 47 -7.75 -6.44 -0.16
N ARG A 48 -8.62 -7.00 -0.99
CA ARG A 48 -9.94 -7.50 -0.55
C ARG A 48 -9.75 -8.73 0.33
N GLU A 49 -10.30 -8.74 1.54
CA GLU A 49 -10.14 -9.87 2.47
C GLU A 49 -10.63 -11.20 1.86
N GLU A 50 -11.69 -11.16 1.04
CA GLU A 50 -12.23 -12.33 0.35
C GLU A 50 -11.28 -12.92 -0.73
N GLN A 51 -10.29 -12.14 -1.18
CA GLN A 51 -9.29 -12.55 -2.18
C GLN A 51 -7.98 -13.03 -1.53
N GLU A 52 -7.83 -12.91 -0.21
CA GLU A 52 -6.59 -13.21 0.51
C GLU A 52 -6.02 -14.62 0.21
N PRO A 53 -6.82 -15.71 0.16
CA PRO A 53 -6.28 -17.02 -0.18
C PRO A 53 -5.62 -17.10 -1.56
N ALA A 54 -6.22 -16.46 -2.57
CA ALA A 54 -5.67 -16.42 -3.93
C ALA A 54 -4.39 -15.56 -3.99
N LEU A 55 -4.39 -14.44 -3.28
CA LEU A 55 -3.23 -13.55 -3.16
C LEU A 55 -2.03 -14.27 -2.54
N ILE A 56 -2.23 -14.94 -1.41
CA ILE A 56 -1.18 -15.69 -0.71
C ILE A 56 -0.65 -16.81 -1.59
N ALA A 57 -1.54 -17.57 -2.24
CA ALA A 57 -1.14 -18.66 -3.13
C ALA A 57 -0.28 -18.15 -4.32
N ALA A 58 -0.65 -17.01 -4.90
CA ALA A 58 0.08 -16.41 -6.02
C ALA A 58 1.48 -15.92 -5.62
N LEU A 59 1.61 -15.25 -4.47
CA LEU A 59 2.91 -14.79 -3.97
C LEU A 59 3.78 -15.96 -3.52
N ALA A 60 3.20 -16.98 -2.88
CA ALA A 60 3.92 -18.20 -2.50
C ALA A 60 4.46 -18.96 -3.71
N ALA A 61 3.71 -19.01 -4.82
CA ALA A 61 4.15 -19.64 -6.06
C ALA A 61 5.41 -18.99 -6.68
N VAL A 62 5.69 -17.72 -6.33
CA VAL A 62 6.90 -17.01 -6.75
C VAL A 62 7.91 -16.81 -5.60
N GLY A 63 7.77 -17.60 -4.53
CA GLY A 63 8.80 -17.75 -3.49
C GLY A 63 8.64 -16.87 -2.24
N TYR A 64 7.55 -16.10 -2.12
CA TYR A 64 7.31 -15.34 -0.88
C TYR A 64 6.83 -16.27 0.23
N ALA A 65 7.26 -15.98 1.45
CA ALA A 65 6.82 -16.69 2.65
C ALA A 65 6.31 -15.68 3.69
N GLN A 66 5.27 -16.06 4.42
CA GLN A 66 4.76 -15.26 5.53
C GLN A 66 5.81 -15.21 6.66
N THR A 67 6.14 -14.01 7.10
CA THR A 67 7.15 -13.76 8.15
C THR A 67 6.56 -13.07 9.38
N LEU A 68 5.43 -12.39 9.24
CA LEU A 68 4.70 -11.76 10.34
C LEU A 68 3.19 -11.90 10.10
N ASP A 69 2.42 -12.07 11.17
CA ASP A 69 0.96 -12.22 11.11
C ASP A 69 0.26 -11.53 12.26
N TRP A 70 -0.41 -10.42 11.97
CA TRP A 70 -1.28 -9.67 12.88
C TRP A 70 -2.69 -9.55 12.31
N ARG A 71 -3.15 -10.56 11.56
CA ARG A 71 -4.51 -10.55 11.01
C ARG A 71 -5.55 -10.46 12.14
N PRO A 72 -6.68 -9.76 11.90
CA PRO A 72 -7.13 -9.21 10.61
C PRO A 72 -6.57 -7.82 10.26
N ALA A 73 -5.60 -7.27 11.00
CA ALA A 73 -5.10 -5.91 10.76
C ALA A 73 -4.08 -5.83 9.63
N ARG A 74 -3.04 -6.68 9.67
CA ARG A 74 -2.02 -6.79 8.61
C ARG A 74 -1.20 -8.07 8.73
N PHE A 75 -0.44 -8.41 7.71
CA PHE A 75 0.58 -9.46 7.76
C PHE A 75 1.68 -9.18 6.72
N VAL A 76 2.86 -9.80 6.88
CA VAL A 76 4.01 -9.56 6.00
C VAL A 76 4.41 -10.85 5.29
N LEU A 77 4.66 -10.74 3.99
CA LEU A 77 5.32 -11.74 3.18
C LEU A 77 6.69 -11.23 2.76
N SER A 78 7.74 -12.00 3.02
CA SER A 78 9.13 -11.67 2.62
C SER A 78 9.63 -12.66 1.57
N HIS A 79 10.52 -12.19 0.69
CA HIS A 79 11.22 -13.03 -0.29
C HIS A 79 12.74 -12.83 -0.13
N PRO A 80 13.58 -13.89 -0.11
CA PRO A 80 15.03 -13.74 0.14
C PRO A 80 15.77 -12.81 -0.84
N ALA A 81 15.27 -12.73 -2.07
CA ALA A 81 15.80 -11.86 -3.13
C ALA A 81 14.79 -10.81 -3.61
N GLY A 82 13.74 -10.55 -2.83
CA GLY A 82 12.65 -9.64 -3.20
C GLY A 82 12.32 -8.65 -2.08
N PRO A 83 11.44 -7.68 -2.35
CA PRO A 83 10.95 -6.76 -1.34
C PRO A 83 10.16 -7.47 -0.23
N GLU A 84 10.00 -6.80 0.91
CA GLU A 84 8.96 -7.18 1.86
C GLU A 84 7.62 -6.63 1.37
N ILE A 85 6.55 -7.42 1.49
CA ILE A 85 5.19 -7.01 1.12
C ILE A 85 4.36 -6.96 2.39
N ASP A 86 3.92 -5.76 2.75
CA ASP A 86 3.00 -5.50 3.84
C ASP A 86 1.57 -5.56 3.30
N LEU A 87 0.76 -6.49 3.82
CA LEU A 87 -0.57 -6.80 3.32
C LEU A 87 -1.64 -6.37 4.30
N HIS A 88 -2.62 -5.61 3.80
CA HIS A 88 -3.66 -4.97 4.60
C HIS A 88 -5.05 -5.40 4.10
N PRO A 89 -5.72 -6.34 4.80
CA PRO A 89 -7.04 -6.82 4.41
C PRO A 89 -8.11 -5.73 4.57
N LEU A 90 -8.88 -5.49 3.52
CA LEU A 90 -9.98 -4.55 3.46
C LEU A 90 -11.34 -5.26 3.30
N ARG A 91 -12.33 -4.80 4.06
CA ARG A 91 -13.75 -5.06 3.83
C ARG A 91 -14.38 -3.92 3.08
N PHE A 92 -14.75 -4.16 1.83
CA PHE A 92 -15.46 -3.17 1.02
C PHE A 92 -16.97 -3.19 1.29
N ALA A 93 -17.57 -2.01 1.41
CA ALA A 93 -19.01 -1.81 1.43
C ALA A 93 -19.56 -1.61 0.00
N PRO A 94 -20.88 -1.77 -0.22
CA PRO A 94 -21.50 -1.60 -1.53
C PRO A 94 -21.31 -0.20 -2.16
N ASP A 95 -21.07 0.82 -1.35
CA ASP A 95 -20.81 2.20 -1.81
C ASP A 95 -19.36 2.42 -2.28
N GLY A 96 -18.51 1.40 -2.19
CA GLY A 96 -17.10 1.44 -2.57
C GLY A 96 -16.16 1.91 -1.45
N SER A 97 -16.68 2.32 -0.30
CA SER A 97 -15.85 2.55 0.89
C SER A 97 -15.31 1.23 1.44
N ALA A 98 -14.28 1.29 2.27
CA ALA A 98 -13.74 0.11 2.93
C ALA A 98 -13.32 0.37 4.38
N LEU A 99 -13.24 -0.73 5.13
CA LEU A 99 -12.71 -0.77 6.49
C LEU A 99 -11.54 -1.77 6.55
N GLN A 100 -10.48 -1.38 7.23
CA GLN A 100 -9.41 -2.27 7.66
C GLN A 100 -9.49 -2.41 9.18
N SER A 101 -9.30 -3.62 9.69
CA SER A 101 -9.19 -3.80 11.14
C SER A 101 -7.88 -3.17 11.62
N SER A 102 -7.85 -2.62 12.83
CA SER A 102 -6.60 -2.20 13.48
C SER A 102 -6.30 -3.13 14.66
N LEU A 103 -5.19 -2.88 15.37
CA LEU A 103 -4.89 -3.59 16.62
C LEU A 103 -5.81 -3.18 17.78
N ASP A 104 -6.52 -2.05 17.65
CA ASP A 104 -7.62 -1.66 18.53
C ASP A 104 -8.96 -1.92 17.80
N PRO A 105 -9.73 -2.94 18.23
CA PRO A 105 -11.01 -3.26 17.59
C PRO A 105 -12.03 -2.11 17.55
N GLN A 106 -11.89 -1.09 18.41
CA GLN A 106 -12.78 0.07 18.44
C GLN A 106 -12.40 1.14 17.41
N GLU A 107 -11.17 1.11 16.89
CA GLU A 107 -10.62 2.14 16.02
C GLU A 107 -10.15 1.55 14.67
N PRO A 108 -11.07 1.09 13.79
CA PRO A 108 -10.71 0.59 12.47
C PRO A 108 -10.25 1.72 11.55
N PHE A 109 -9.32 1.43 10.64
CA PHE A 109 -8.96 2.38 9.60
C PHE A 109 -10.08 2.46 8.55
N ARG A 110 -10.44 3.69 8.18
CA ARG A 110 -11.55 3.98 7.26
C ARG A 110 -11.02 4.49 5.94
N TYR A 111 -11.59 3.96 4.86
CA TYR A 111 -11.24 4.29 3.49
C TYR A 111 -12.50 4.75 2.76
N PRO A 112 -12.73 6.06 2.61
CA PRO A 112 -13.83 6.56 1.78
C PRO A 112 -13.69 6.09 0.32
N ALA A 113 -14.79 5.89 -0.40
CA ALA A 113 -14.73 5.36 -1.78
C ALA A 113 -13.85 6.21 -2.71
N GLU A 114 -13.89 7.53 -2.52
CA GLU A 114 -13.09 8.50 -3.29
C GLU A 114 -11.59 8.46 -2.98
N CYS A 115 -11.16 7.76 -1.92
CA CYS A 115 -9.74 7.63 -1.62
C CYS A 115 -9.03 6.67 -2.57
N PHE A 116 -9.76 5.78 -3.27
CA PHE A 116 -9.17 4.85 -4.23
C PHE A 116 -8.99 5.52 -5.59
N VAL A 117 -7.76 5.93 -5.89
CA VAL A 117 -7.40 6.68 -7.10
C VAL A 117 -6.38 5.90 -7.94
N ASN A 118 -5.82 6.57 -8.96
CA ASN A 118 -4.77 6.00 -9.79
C ASN A 118 -3.54 6.90 -9.76
N GLY A 119 -2.37 6.28 -9.84
CA GLY A 119 -1.07 6.92 -10.03
C GLY A 119 -0.28 6.18 -11.10
N THR A 120 1.02 6.47 -11.19
CA THR A 120 1.93 5.91 -12.19
C THR A 120 3.24 5.45 -11.56
N ILE A 121 3.65 4.20 -11.79
CA ILE A 121 4.97 3.67 -11.45
C ILE A 121 5.65 3.21 -12.73
N GLY A 122 6.83 3.74 -13.05
CA GLY A 122 7.57 3.35 -14.27
C GLY A 122 6.77 3.50 -15.55
N GLY A 123 5.92 4.53 -15.65
CA GLY A 123 5.01 4.74 -16.78
C GLY A 123 3.76 3.84 -16.80
N THR A 124 3.62 2.91 -15.87
CA THR A 124 2.46 2.02 -15.75
C THR A 124 1.44 2.58 -14.77
N ARG A 125 0.18 2.67 -15.20
CA ARG A 125 -0.93 3.08 -14.33
C ARG A 125 -1.20 2.04 -13.25
N VAL A 126 -1.23 2.46 -11.99
CA VAL A 126 -1.48 1.61 -10.81
C VAL A 126 -2.58 2.20 -9.94
N ARG A 127 -3.32 1.37 -9.20
CA ARG A 127 -4.26 1.85 -8.18
C ARG A 127 -3.49 2.18 -6.90
N CYS A 128 -3.79 3.32 -6.30
CA CYS A 128 -3.21 3.74 -5.03
C CYS A 128 -4.24 4.51 -4.20
N ILE A 129 -3.93 4.74 -2.93
CA ILE A 129 -4.73 5.65 -2.10
C ILE A 129 -4.40 7.12 -2.42
N SER A 130 -5.40 7.99 -2.27
CA SER A 130 -5.30 9.43 -2.58
C SER A 130 -4.29 10.17 -1.68
N VAL A 131 -3.83 11.33 -2.14
CA VAL A 131 -2.99 12.26 -1.35
C VAL A 131 -3.60 12.52 0.04
N ARG A 132 -4.92 12.79 0.10
CA ARG A 132 -5.62 13.02 1.37
C ARG A 132 -5.51 11.83 2.31
N GLN A 133 -5.69 10.61 1.80
CA GLN A 133 -5.64 9.40 2.62
C GLN A 133 -4.21 9.05 3.06
N GLN A 134 -3.21 9.32 2.20
CA GLN A 134 -1.80 9.18 2.59
C GLN A 134 -1.48 10.08 3.79
N ILE A 135 -1.89 11.34 3.75
CA ILE A 135 -1.67 12.30 4.85
C ILE A 135 -2.39 11.84 6.12
N GLU A 136 -3.65 11.42 5.99
CA GLU A 136 -4.47 10.95 7.13
C GLU A 136 -3.86 9.74 7.85
N PHE A 137 -3.06 8.92 7.16
CA PHE A 137 -2.35 7.80 7.78
C PHE A 137 -0.97 8.17 8.33
N HIS A 138 -0.48 9.38 8.07
CA HIS A 138 0.75 9.93 8.66
C HIS A 138 0.42 10.83 9.85
N GLN A 139 -0.31 10.30 10.83
CA GLN A 139 -0.64 10.98 12.08
C GLN A 139 -0.64 10.00 13.26
N GLY A 140 -0.49 10.54 14.48
CA GLY A 140 -0.59 9.75 15.71
C GLY A 140 0.69 8.99 16.12
N TYR A 141 1.81 9.23 15.44
CA TYR A 141 3.12 8.69 15.78
C TYR A 141 4.25 9.71 15.51
N GLU A 142 5.43 9.48 16.07
CA GLU A 142 6.62 10.30 15.82
C GLU A 142 7.20 9.94 14.43
N PRO A 143 7.27 10.90 13.49
CA PRO A 143 7.65 10.60 12.11
C PRO A 143 9.14 10.26 11.99
N GLY A 144 9.43 9.24 11.19
CA GLY A 144 10.78 8.92 10.74
C GLY A 144 11.23 9.81 9.57
N PRO A 145 12.51 9.69 9.16
CA PRO A 145 13.05 10.45 8.02
C PRO A 145 12.31 10.22 6.70
N ALA A 146 11.80 9.00 6.47
CA ALA A 146 11.02 8.67 5.29
C ALA A 146 9.66 9.39 5.29
N ASP A 147 8.97 9.40 6.43
CA ASP A 147 7.68 10.09 6.61
C ASP A 147 7.82 11.60 6.38
N LEU A 148 8.87 12.21 6.96
CA LEU A 148 9.18 13.63 6.77
C LEU A 148 9.45 13.97 5.30
N HIS A 149 10.20 13.09 4.61
CA HIS A 149 10.46 13.25 3.18
C HIS A 149 9.17 13.17 2.37
N ASP A 150 8.39 12.11 2.59
CA ASP A 150 7.16 11.82 1.86
C ASP A 150 6.14 12.95 2.01
N MET A 151 5.92 13.43 3.24
CA MET A 151 5.04 14.57 3.50
C MET A 151 5.56 15.85 2.83
N ALA A 152 6.86 16.12 2.87
CA ALA A 152 7.44 17.27 2.17
C ALA A 152 7.24 17.19 0.65
N ARG A 153 7.37 16.00 0.05
CA ARG A 153 7.11 15.77 -1.38
C ARG A 153 5.64 16.00 -1.73
N LEU A 154 4.70 15.51 -0.92
CA LEU A 154 3.27 15.76 -1.14
C LEU A 154 2.92 17.25 -1.06
N ARG A 155 3.48 17.99 -0.09
CA ARG A 155 3.30 19.45 0.01
C ARG A 155 3.82 20.16 -1.24
N ALA A 156 5.01 19.81 -1.69
CA ALA A 156 5.64 20.45 -2.84
C ALA A 156 4.88 20.20 -4.16
N GLU A 157 4.41 18.96 -4.37
CA GLU A 157 3.76 18.57 -5.62
C GLU A 157 2.29 19.01 -5.69
N PHE A 158 1.56 18.92 -4.57
CA PHE A 158 0.10 19.10 -4.56
C PHE A 158 -0.39 20.36 -3.85
N GLY A 159 0.51 21.14 -3.22
CA GLY A 159 0.13 22.35 -2.49
C GLY A 159 -0.75 22.09 -1.26
N VAL A 160 -0.66 20.89 -0.68
CA VAL A 160 -1.43 20.44 0.48
C VAL A 160 -0.73 20.76 1.80
N THR A 161 -1.45 20.67 2.91
CA THR A 161 -0.87 20.70 4.28
C THR A 161 -0.83 19.29 4.85
N THR A 162 0.20 19.00 5.63
CA THR A 162 0.42 17.70 6.30
C THR A 162 0.59 17.93 7.81
N HIS A 163 0.55 16.85 8.61
CA HIS A 163 0.62 16.95 10.07
C HIS A 163 2.00 17.39 10.60
N PHE A 164 3.04 17.18 9.81
CA PHE A 164 4.44 17.58 10.03
C PHE A 164 5.13 17.82 8.67
#